data_AF-A0A1I7HLN7-F1
#
_entry.id   AF-A0A1I7HLN7-F1
#
_cell.length_a   1.000
_cell.length_b   1.000
_cell.length_c   1.000
_cell.angle_alpha   90.00
_cell.angle_beta   90.00
_cell.angle_gamma   90.00
#
_symmetry.space_group_name_H-M   'P 1'
#
loop_
_entity.id
_entity.type
_entity.pdbx_description
1 polymer ?
#
loop_
_entity_poly.entity_id
_entity_poly.type
_entity_poly.pdbx_seq_one_letter_code
_entity_poly.pdbx_strand_id
1 'polypeptide(L)' 'MKFAEERIVNNSMTLEEVTDKVIEYMNKNGLISVGNSGNLAMPRKQEIMAAFNRYRKLKV' A
#
# COMPACT_ATOMS: atom_id res chain seq x y z
N MET A 1 -0.81 4.96 3.05
CA MET A 1 -2.25 4.58 3.11
C MET A 1 -3.11 5.39 2.15
N LYS A 2 -3.06 6.73 2.18
CA LYS A 2 -3.83 7.57 1.24
C LYS A 2 -3.64 7.20 -0.24
N PHE A 3 -2.40 6.91 -0.66
CA PHE A 3 -2.12 6.41 -2.02
C PHE A 3 -2.88 5.13 -2.38
N ALA A 4 -2.92 4.16 -1.47
CA ALA A 4 -3.62 2.90 -1.72
C ALA A 4 -5.14 3.09 -1.74
N GLU A 5 -5.68 3.89 -0.82
CA GLU A 5 -7.10 4.25 -0.76
C GLU A 5 -7.57 4.95 -2.05
N GLU A 6 -6.79 5.88 -2.58
CA GLU A 6 -7.17 6.67 -3.76
C GLU A 6 -6.91 5.97 -5.10
N ARG A 7 -5.98 5.00 -5.16
CA ARG A 7 -5.51 4.43 -6.44
C ARG A 7 -5.60 2.92 -6.58
N ILE A 8 -5.79 2.17 -5.49
CA ILE A 8 -5.68 0.69 -5.50
C ILE A 8 -6.90 0.02 -4.87
N VAL A 9 -7.42 0.55 -3.76
CA VAL A 9 -8.53 -0.05 -3.03
C VAL A 9 -9.82 0.06 -3.83
N ASN A 10 -10.44 -1.08 -4.07
CA ASN A 10 -11.81 -1.20 -4.58
C ASN A 10 -12.59 -2.05 -3.57
N ASN A 11 -13.87 -1.78 -3.33
CA ASN A 11 -14.69 -2.41 -2.27
C ASN A 11 -14.83 -3.94 -2.39
N SER A 12 -14.35 -4.54 -3.47
CA SER A 12 -14.37 -5.97 -3.74
C SER A 12 -13.01 -6.67 -3.56
N MET A 13 -11.95 -5.95 -3.22
CA MET A 13 -10.60 -6.51 -3.09
C MET A 13 -10.28 -6.92 -1.65
N THR A 14 -9.64 -8.09 -1.49
CA THR A 14 -9.12 -8.53 -0.20
C THR A 14 -7.89 -7.72 0.21
N LEU A 15 -7.61 -7.69 1.52
CA LEU A 15 -6.43 -7.01 2.06
C LEU A 15 -5.12 -7.53 1.46
N GLU A 16 -5.05 -8.82 1.16
CA GLU A 16 -3.88 -9.44 0.56
C GLU A 16 -3.67 -8.94 -0.87
N GLU A 17 -4.72 -8.94 -1.70
CA GLU A 17 -4.65 -8.44 -3.08
C GLU A 17 -4.30 -6.95 -3.14
N VAL A 18 -4.84 -6.14 -2.22
CA VAL A 18 -4.47 -4.72 -2.11
C VAL A 18 -2.98 -4.59 -1.78
N THR A 19 -2.50 -5.39 -0.83
CA THR A 19 -1.08 -5.36 -0.43
C THR A 19 -0.17 -5.78 -1.58
N ASP A 20 -0.52 -6.83 -2.31
CA ASP A 20 0.28 -7.32 -3.43
C ASP A 20 0.35 -6.28 -4.56
N LYS A 21 -0.76 -5.61 -4.88
CA LYS A 21 -0.76 -4.50 -5.85
C LYS A 21 0.09 -3.31 -5.40
N VAL A 22 0.09 -2.98 -4.10
CA VAL A 22 0.94 -1.90 -3.57
C VAL A 22 2.42 -2.25 -3.75
N ILE A 23 2.80 -3.50 -3.43
CA ILE A 23 4.17 -3.98 -3.59
C ILE A 23 4.57 -4.00 -5.07
N GLU A 24 3.71 -4.51 -5.95
CA GLU A 24 3.94 -4.53 -7.39
C GLU A 24 4.13 -3.11 -7.95
N TYR A 25 3.29 -2.17 -7.52
CA TYR A 25 3.40 -0.76 -7.91
C TYR A 25 4.75 -0.16 -7.47
N MET A 26 5.18 -0.42 -6.24
CA MET A 26 6.47 0.03 -5.69
C MET A 26 7.66 -0.57 -6.43
N ASN A 27 7.57 -1.85 -6.79
CA ASN A 27 8.61 -2.53 -7.57
C ASN A 27 8.72 -1.97 -8.99
N LYS A 28 7.59 -1.65 -9.62
CA LYS A 28 7.55 -1.16 -11.00
C LYS A 28 7.94 0.31 -11.14
N ASN A 29 7.50 1.16 -10.22
CA ASN A 29 7.67 2.62 -10.30
C ASN A 29 8.75 3.17 -9.35
N GLY A 30 9.34 2.31 -8.53
CA GLY A 30 10.28 2.70 -7.48
C GLY A 30 9.62 3.36 -6.28
N LEU A 31 10.30 3.40 -5.14
CA LEU A 31 9.76 3.97 -3.89
C LEU A 31 9.45 5.47 -3.98
N ILE A 32 10.17 6.19 -4.83
CA ILE A 32 9.98 7.64 -5.05
C ILE A 32 8.54 7.94 -5.53
N SER A 33 7.93 7.02 -6.27
CA SER A 33 6.55 7.17 -6.75
C SER A 33 5.51 7.19 -5.64
N VAL A 34 5.85 6.66 -4.46
CA VAL A 34 4.95 6.60 -3.28
C VAL A 34 5.30 7.66 -2.23
N GLY A 35 6.45 8.32 -2.37
CA GLY A 35 6.84 9.48 -1.56
C GLY A 35 8.04 10.22 -2.15
N ASN A 36 7.96 11.55 -2.18
CA ASN A 36 8.96 12.46 -2.79
C ASN A 36 10.29 12.58 -2.01
N SER A 37 10.70 11.56 -1.25
CA SER A 37 11.87 11.63 -0.36
C SER A 37 12.78 10.42 -0.52
N GLY A 38 14.09 10.64 -0.54
CA GLY A 38 15.12 9.58 -0.64
C GLY A 38 15.29 8.71 0.61
N ASN A 39 14.54 8.96 1.69
CA ASN A 39 14.63 8.25 2.96
C ASN A 39 13.60 7.10 3.06
N LEU A 40 13.28 6.45 1.95
CA LEU A 40 12.31 5.36 1.89
C LEU A 40 13.04 4.03 1.71
N ALA A 41 12.57 3.01 2.44
CA ALA A 41 13.00 1.63 2.30
C ALA A 41 11.79 0.75 1.98
N MET A 42 12.02 -0.37 1.29
CA MET A 42 10.97 -1.30 0.92
C MET A 42 10.43 -2.01 2.17
N PRO A 43 9.16 -1.80 2.54
CA PRO A 43 8.56 -2.47 3.68
C PRO A 43 8.17 -3.90 3.32
N ARG A 44 8.06 -4.77 4.33
CA ARG A 44 7.63 -6.16 4.16
C ARG A 44 6.10 -6.23 3.98
N LYS A 45 5.62 -7.26 3.26
CA LYS A 45 4.19 -7.52 3.05
C LYS A 45 3.38 -7.48 4.36
N GLN A 46 3.89 -8.12 5.40
CA GLN A 46 3.26 -8.17 6.73
C GLN A 46 3.10 -6.78 7.37
N GLU A 47 4.09 -5.89 7.20
CA GLU A 47 4.07 -4.54 7.77
C GLU A 47 3.02 -3.68 7.09
N ILE A 48 2.90 -3.82 5.76
CA ILE A 48 1.86 -3.15 4.97
C ILE A 48 0.47 -3.62 5.40
N MET A 49 0.26 -4.94 5.51
CA MET A 49 -1.01 -5.53 5.96
C MET A 49 -1.38 -5.07 7.38
N ALA A 50 -0.42 -5.09 8.31
CA ALA A 50 -0.64 -4.62 9.68
C ALA A 50 -1.00 -3.13 9.74
N ALA A 51 -0.38 -2.30 8.90
CA ALA A 51 -0.71 -0.89 8.79
C ALA A 51 -2.13 -0.67 8.23
N PHE A 52 -2.55 -1.45 7.22
CA PHE A 52 -3.91 -1.39 6.68
C PHE A 52 -4.94 -1.83 7.72
N ASN A 53 -4.68 -2.91 8.46
CA ASN A 53 -5.54 -3.38 9.55
C ASN A 53 -5.73 -2.34 10.66
N ARG A 54 -4.74 -1.47 10.88
CA ARG A 54 -4.84 -0.36 11.86
C ARG A 54 -5.43 0.93 11.26
N TYR A 55 -5.64 0.99 9.95
CA TYR A 55 -6.12 2.20 9.30
C TYR A 55 -7.63 2.35 9.49
N ARG A 56 -8.02 3.17 10.47
CA ARG A 56 -9.42 3.37 10.90
C ARG A 56 -10.39 3.87 9.82
N LYS A 57 -9.88 4.45 8.73
CA LYS A 57 -10.71 4.94 7.61
C LYS A 57 -10.93 3.89 6.53
N LEU A 58 -10.17 2.79 6.55
CA LEU A 58 -10.40 1.67 5.64
C LEU A 58 -11.74 1.03 6.01
N LYS A 59 -12.71 1.13 5.13
CA LYS A 59 -13.91 0.30 5.16
C LYS A 59 -13.64 -0.90 4.27
N VAL A 60 -13.08 -1.94 4.87
CA VAL A 60 -12.94 -3.28 4.29
C VAL A 60 -14.11 -4.15 4.72
#